data_AF-A0AAD6Q9B2-F1
#
_entry.id   AF-A0AAD6Q9B2-F1
#
_cell.length_a   1.000
_cell.length_b   1.000
_cell.length_c   1.000
_cell.angle_alpha   90.00
_cell.angle_beta   90.00
_cell.angle_gamma   90.00
#
_symmetry.space_group_name_H-M   'P 1'
#
loop_
_entity.id
_entity.type
_entity.pdbx_description
1 polymer ?
#
loop_
_entity_poly.entity_id
_entity_poly.type
_entity_poly.pdbx_seq_one_letter_code
_entity_poly.pdbx_strand_id
1 'polypeptide(L)'
;MATLSFNPTRIPHKPISKTASFSKPSEIPFPFSLKPSKNHVKPLHLQSNIITKLSVSTQEEEVETENEDLEEDDPTAETVYLDQETDPDSIVEWELDFCSRPILDVRGKKVWELVVCDDSLSLQFTKYFPNNVINSITLKDAIVSISEDLGVPLPERIRFFRSQMQTIITKACKEIGIKPIPSKRCISLLLWLEERYDTVYTRHPGFQKGAKPLLALDNPFPMELPDNLFGEKWAFVQLPYSAVREEIASLETSFFFGASLDLDLLGIEIDDKTMIPGLAVASSRDEPLAGLLSL
;
A
#
# COMPACT_ATOMS: atom_id res chain seq x y z
N MET A 1 4.13 27.45 3.54
CA MET A 1 4.04 26.10 4.10
C MET A 1 4.38 25.15 2.98
N ALA A 2 5.45 24.37 3.09
CA ALA A 2 5.67 23.26 2.18
C ALA A 2 4.62 22.20 2.52
N THR A 3 3.67 21.97 1.62
CA THR A 3 2.80 20.80 1.69
C THR A 3 3.65 19.61 1.29
N LEU A 4 3.77 18.60 2.17
CA LEU A 4 4.34 17.32 1.79
C LEU A 4 3.43 16.74 0.71
N SER A 5 3.94 16.62 -0.52
CA SER A 5 3.21 16.02 -1.63
C SER A 5 4.02 14.82 -2.10
N PHE A 6 3.40 13.65 -2.10
CA PHE A 6 4.03 12.44 -2.58
C PHE A 6 4.58 12.60 -4.02
N ASN A 7 5.75 12.05 -4.32
CA ASN A 7 6.29 12.04 -5.67
C ASN A 7 5.60 10.95 -6.52
N PRO A 8 4.67 11.30 -7.44
CA PRO A 8 3.84 10.30 -8.12
C PRO A 8 4.63 9.33 -9.00
N THR A 9 5.86 9.67 -9.41
CA THR A 9 6.68 8.78 -10.26
C THR A 9 7.17 7.52 -9.55
N ARG A 10 7.12 7.49 -8.21
CA ARG A 10 7.49 6.32 -7.39
C ARG A 10 6.36 5.29 -7.28
N ILE A 11 5.13 5.63 -7.69
CA ILE A 11 4.02 4.68 -7.72
C ILE A 11 3.86 4.17 -9.14
N PRO A 12 3.98 2.85 -9.37
CA PRO A 12 3.71 2.27 -10.66
C PRO A 12 2.21 2.38 -10.92
N HIS A 13 1.83 3.17 -11.91
CA HIS A 13 0.46 3.19 -12.44
C HIS A 13 0.11 1.96 -13.29
N LYS A 14 0.90 0.89 -13.20
CA LYS A 14 0.71 -0.34 -13.98
C LYS A 14 0.71 -1.55 -13.04
N PRO A 15 -0.46 -2.04 -12.62
CA PRO A 15 -0.54 -3.37 -12.04
C PRO A 15 -0.10 -4.38 -13.11
N ILE A 16 0.95 -5.16 -12.84
CA ILE A 16 1.24 -6.35 -13.64
C ILE A 16 0.16 -7.37 -13.26
N SER A 17 -0.94 -7.37 -14.00
CA SER A 17 -1.96 -8.41 -13.93
C SER A 17 -1.39 -9.70 -14.52
N LYS A 18 -0.69 -10.49 -13.69
CA LYS A 18 -0.33 -11.87 -14.06
C LYS A 18 -1.60 -12.71 -14.09
N THR A 19 -2.25 -12.76 -15.25
CA THR A 19 -3.26 -13.77 -15.54
C THR A 19 -2.57 -15.13 -15.71
N ALA A 20 -2.54 -15.93 -14.65
CA ALA A 20 -2.09 -17.31 -14.72
C ALA A 20 -3.10 -18.14 -15.53
N SER A 21 -2.89 -18.22 -16.85
CA SER A 21 -3.58 -19.16 -17.72
C SER A 21 -2.94 -20.56 -17.60
N PHE A 22 -3.55 -21.43 -16.79
CA PHE A 22 -3.17 -22.84 -16.75
C PHE A 22 -3.59 -23.52 -18.07
N SER A 23 -2.64 -23.71 -18.97
CA SER A 23 -2.77 -24.60 -20.11
C SER A 23 -2.38 -26.03 -19.69
N LYS A 24 -3.31 -26.98 -19.82
CA LYS A 24 -3.02 -28.42 -19.77
C LYS A 24 -2.80 -28.94 -21.19
N PRO A 25 -1.90 -29.92 -21.40
CA PRO A 25 -2.01 -30.80 -22.57
C PRO A 25 -2.17 -32.29 -22.22
N SER A 26 -3.20 -32.88 -22.87
CA SER A 26 -3.37 -34.22 -23.48
C SER A 26 -3.05 -35.53 -22.71
N GLU A 27 -3.61 -36.72 -22.98
CA GLU A 27 -4.80 -37.28 -23.66
C GLU A 27 -4.78 -38.83 -23.38
N ILE A 28 -5.96 -39.43 -23.06
CA ILE A 28 -6.49 -40.75 -23.55
C ILE A 28 -5.84 -42.09 -23.06
N PRO A 29 -6.52 -43.28 -22.96
CA PRO A 29 -7.85 -43.72 -23.45
C PRO A 29 -8.85 -44.41 -22.48
N PHE A 30 -10.11 -44.43 -22.93
CA PHE A 30 -11.31 -45.23 -22.56
C PHE A 30 -11.18 -46.74 -22.90
N PRO A 31 -12.03 -47.72 -22.43
CA PRO A 31 -13.48 -47.80 -22.78
C PRO A 31 -14.50 -48.56 -21.87
N PHE A 32 -15.77 -48.46 -22.30
CA PHE A 32 -17.05 -49.18 -21.99
C PHE A 32 -17.98 -48.59 -20.88
N SER A 33 -19.20 -48.06 -21.17
CA SER A 33 -20.51 -48.63 -21.64
C SER A 33 -21.44 -48.92 -20.42
N LEU A 34 -22.69 -48.46 -20.22
CA LEU A 34 -23.91 -48.33 -21.02
C LEU A 34 -24.95 -47.33 -20.40
N LYS A 35 -25.53 -46.43 -21.23
CA LYS A 35 -26.98 -46.14 -21.48
C LYS A 35 -27.99 -45.68 -20.37
N PRO A 36 -29.17 -45.08 -20.74
CA PRO A 36 -29.49 -43.68 -20.39
C PRO A 36 -30.86 -43.44 -19.71
N SER A 37 -31.14 -42.21 -19.31
CA SER A 37 -32.51 -41.72 -19.03
C SER A 37 -32.75 -40.34 -19.64
N LYS A 38 -33.97 -40.16 -20.16
CA LYS A 38 -34.48 -39.06 -21.00
C LYS A 38 -34.93 -37.87 -20.13
N ASN A 39 -34.85 -36.65 -20.67
CA ASN A 39 -36.04 -35.85 -20.96
C ASN A 39 -35.73 -34.62 -21.84
N HIS A 40 -36.64 -34.41 -22.79
CA HIS A 40 -36.72 -33.31 -23.75
C HIS A 40 -37.10 -31.97 -23.09
N VAL A 41 -36.63 -30.84 -23.63
CA VAL A 41 -37.45 -29.79 -24.27
C VAL A 41 -36.51 -28.89 -25.13
N LYS A 42 -36.94 -28.53 -26.33
CA LYS A 42 -36.27 -27.69 -27.36
C LYS A 42 -37.08 -26.41 -27.62
N PRO A 43 -36.52 -25.40 -28.33
CA PRO A 43 -36.67 -23.98 -28.04
C PRO A 43 -37.71 -23.25 -28.90
N LEU A 44 -38.06 -22.02 -28.51
CA LEU A 44 -38.81 -21.08 -29.33
C LEU A 44 -37.91 -19.93 -29.79
N HIS A 45 -37.92 -19.77 -31.10
CA HIS A 45 -37.32 -18.74 -31.94
C HIS A 45 -38.37 -17.63 -32.15
N LEU A 46 -37.99 -16.36 -31.98
CA LEU A 46 -38.84 -15.23 -32.37
C LEU A 46 -38.07 -14.28 -33.29
N GLN A 47 -38.46 -14.29 -34.56
CA GLN A 47 -38.19 -13.26 -35.56
C GLN A 47 -39.15 -12.09 -35.36
N SER A 48 -38.69 -10.87 -35.63
CA SER A 48 -39.53 -9.84 -36.25
C SER A 48 -38.70 -8.75 -36.94
N ASN A 49 -38.73 -8.82 -38.27
CA ASN A 49 -39.03 -7.80 -39.28
C ASN A 49 -38.29 -6.45 -39.39
N ILE A 50 -37.86 -6.26 -40.63
CA ILE A 50 -37.38 -5.09 -41.36
C ILE A 50 -38.53 -4.10 -41.69
N ILE A 51 -38.27 -2.79 -41.60
CA ILE A 51 -38.83 -1.73 -42.48
C ILE A 51 -37.70 -0.71 -42.78
N THR A 52 -37.69 -0.16 -44.00
CA THR A 52 -36.58 0.54 -44.66
C THR A 52 -36.94 2.01 -45.02
N LYS A 53 -35.90 2.86 -45.14
CA LYS A 53 -35.75 4.15 -45.90
C LYS A 53 -36.18 5.44 -45.16
N LEU A 54 -35.50 6.59 -45.26
CA LEU A 54 -34.58 7.13 -46.28
C LEU A 54 -33.64 8.22 -45.69
N SER A 55 -32.57 8.49 -46.45
CA SER A 55 -31.36 9.32 -46.29
C SER A 55 -31.52 10.84 -46.18
N VAL A 56 -30.58 11.51 -45.51
CA VAL A 56 -29.90 12.74 -45.97
C VAL A 56 -28.45 12.72 -45.48
N SER A 57 -27.53 13.02 -46.39
CA SER A 57 -26.08 13.14 -46.18
C SER A 57 -25.71 14.60 -45.99
N THR A 58 -24.86 14.89 -44.99
CA THR A 58 -23.92 16.01 -45.02
C THR A 58 -22.60 15.49 -44.47
N GLN A 59 -21.56 15.62 -45.28
CA GLN A 59 -20.17 15.29 -44.95
C GLN A 59 -19.63 16.39 -44.04
N GLU A 60 -18.97 16.03 -42.94
CA GLU A 60 -18.03 16.90 -42.23
C GLU A 60 -17.06 16.03 -41.41
N GLU A 61 -15.83 16.00 -41.93
CA GLU A 61 -14.51 15.85 -41.30
C GLU A 61 -14.29 14.82 -40.18
N GLU A 62 -13.40 13.87 -40.51
CA GLU A 62 -12.63 13.05 -39.60
C GLU A 62 -11.90 13.92 -38.57
N VAL A 63 -12.23 13.72 -37.29
CA VAL A 63 -11.28 13.90 -36.20
C VAL A 63 -11.00 12.52 -35.67
N GLU A 64 -9.92 11.91 -36.15
CA GLU A 64 -9.25 10.81 -35.46
C GLU A 64 -8.76 11.35 -34.11
N THR A 65 -9.63 11.38 -33.11
CA THR A 65 -9.17 11.20 -31.74
C THR A 65 -8.70 9.77 -31.65
N GLU A 66 -7.39 9.59 -31.75
CA GLU A 66 -6.67 8.47 -31.16
C GLU A 66 -7.22 8.32 -29.73
N ASN A 67 -8.18 7.41 -29.57
CA ASN A 67 -8.54 6.91 -28.25
C ASN A 67 -7.32 6.08 -27.84
N GLU A 68 -6.32 6.74 -27.25
CA GLU A 68 -5.45 6.06 -26.31
C GLU A 68 -6.39 5.33 -25.36
N ASP A 69 -6.41 4.00 -25.43
CA ASP A 69 -7.17 3.14 -24.54
C ASP A 69 -6.69 3.43 -23.10
N LEU A 70 -7.32 4.43 -22.47
CA LEU A 70 -7.29 4.63 -21.03
C LEU A 70 -8.06 3.45 -20.46
N GLU A 71 -7.40 2.30 -20.30
CA GLU A 71 -7.92 1.23 -19.47
C GLU A 71 -8.28 1.86 -18.12
N GLU A 72 -9.59 2.02 -17.84
CA GLU A 72 -10.07 2.54 -16.57
C GLU A 72 -9.55 1.61 -15.47
N ASP A 73 -8.54 2.07 -14.75
CA ASP A 73 -7.93 1.41 -13.60
C ASP A 73 -9.04 0.95 -12.63
N ASP A 74 -9.25 -0.37 -12.56
CA ASP A 74 -10.31 -1.02 -11.78
C ASP A 74 -10.08 -0.75 -10.28
N PRO A 75 -10.92 0.06 -9.62
CA PRO A 75 -10.71 0.44 -8.22
C PRO A 75 -10.92 -0.74 -7.25
N THR A 76 -11.40 -1.89 -7.74
CA THR A 76 -11.57 -3.12 -6.98
C THR A 76 -10.37 -4.06 -7.10
N ALA A 77 -9.44 -3.78 -8.01
CA ALA A 77 -8.26 -4.60 -8.22
C ALA A 77 -7.31 -4.56 -7.01
N GLU A 78 -6.76 -5.72 -6.70
CA GLU A 78 -5.70 -5.87 -5.70
C GLU A 78 -4.35 -5.55 -6.36
N THR A 79 -3.49 -4.84 -5.63
CA THR A 79 -2.15 -4.49 -6.09
C THR A 79 -1.19 -5.60 -5.69
N VAL A 80 -0.43 -6.14 -6.65
CA VAL A 80 0.65 -7.09 -6.39
C VAL A 80 1.83 -6.67 -7.27
N TYR A 81 2.76 -5.92 -6.69
CA TYR A 81 3.85 -5.27 -7.39
C TYR A 81 5.18 -5.46 -6.66
N LEU A 82 6.20 -5.76 -7.45
CA LEU A 82 7.60 -5.76 -7.06
C LEU A 82 8.40 -5.16 -8.22
N ASP A 83 9.23 -4.16 -7.93
CA ASP A 83 10.15 -3.57 -8.89
C ASP A 83 11.16 -4.62 -9.39
N GLN A 84 11.37 -4.65 -10.71
CA GLN A 84 12.27 -5.60 -11.36
C GLN A 84 13.75 -5.28 -11.11
N GLU A 85 14.06 -4.02 -10.80
CA GLU A 85 15.43 -3.59 -10.51
C GLU A 85 15.82 -3.81 -9.04
N THR A 86 14.83 -4.06 -8.18
CA THR A 86 15.04 -4.26 -6.74
C THR A 86 15.39 -5.71 -6.45
N ASP A 87 16.47 -5.91 -5.69
CA ASP A 87 16.85 -7.23 -5.18
C ASP A 87 15.84 -7.68 -4.11
N PRO A 88 15.08 -8.78 -4.32
CA PRO A 88 14.13 -9.30 -3.35
C PRO A 88 14.74 -9.51 -1.96
N ASP A 89 16.00 -9.93 -1.89
CA ASP A 89 16.68 -10.22 -0.63
C ASP A 89 17.09 -8.96 0.14
N SER A 90 17.09 -7.79 -0.51
CA SER A 90 17.37 -6.51 0.14
C SER A 90 16.18 -5.98 0.96
N ILE A 91 14.96 -6.47 0.72
CA ILE A 91 13.73 -6.01 1.38
C ILE A 91 13.56 -6.71 2.72
N VAL A 92 14.27 -6.21 3.74
CA VAL A 92 14.30 -6.81 5.09
C VAL A 92 13.22 -6.29 6.04
N GLU A 93 12.50 -5.23 5.67
CA GLU A 93 11.49 -4.59 6.50
C GLU A 93 10.27 -4.16 5.67
N TRP A 94 9.08 -4.45 6.20
CA TRP A 94 7.83 -4.00 5.59
C TRP A 94 7.08 -3.05 6.51
N GLU A 95 6.25 -2.20 5.93
CA GLU A 95 5.25 -1.37 6.57
C GLU A 95 3.86 -1.95 6.28
N LEU A 96 3.02 -2.10 7.30
CA LEU A 96 1.74 -2.80 7.20
C LEU A 96 0.58 -2.03 7.84
N ASP A 97 -0.52 -1.88 7.10
CA ASP A 97 -1.83 -1.45 7.60
C ASP A 97 -2.87 -2.54 7.30
N PHE A 98 -3.58 -2.98 8.33
CA PHE A 98 -4.67 -3.94 8.20
C PHE A 98 -5.92 -3.35 8.84
N CYS A 99 -6.73 -2.63 8.08
CA CYS A 99 -7.83 -1.83 8.62
C CYS A 99 -9.07 -1.82 7.73
N SER A 100 -10.21 -1.42 8.29
CA SER A 100 -11.43 -1.21 7.50
C SER A 100 -11.30 0.02 6.62
N ARG A 101 -11.72 -0.08 5.36
CA ARG A 101 -11.79 1.03 4.41
C ARG A 101 -13.16 1.72 4.46
N PRO A 102 -13.29 2.96 3.95
CA PRO A 102 -14.57 3.67 3.81
C PRO A 102 -15.46 3.05 2.70
N ILE A 103 -15.50 1.73 2.62
CA ILE A 103 -16.12 0.94 1.58
C ILE A 103 -17.09 -0.05 2.25
N LEU A 104 -18.30 -0.16 1.71
CA LEU A 104 -19.25 -1.20 2.06
C LEU A 104 -19.32 -2.27 0.97
N ASP A 105 -19.44 -3.52 1.40
CA ASP A 105 -19.76 -4.63 0.52
C ASP A 105 -21.24 -4.58 0.07
N VAL A 106 -21.62 -5.50 -0.81
CA VAL A 106 -23.01 -5.65 -1.30
C VAL A 106 -24.03 -5.95 -0.19
N ARG A 107 -23.57 -6.27 1.03
CA ARG A 107 -24.40 -6.56 2.22
C ARG A 107 -24.43 -5.38 3.20
N GLY A 108 -23.81 -4.25 2.85
CA GLY A 108 -23.69 -3.08 3.73
C GLY A 108 -22.75 -3.26 4.91
N LYS A 109 -21.79 -4.20 4.83
CA LYS A 109 -20.74 -4.42 5.84
C LYS A 109 -19.44 -3.78 5.39
N LYS A 110 -18.62 -3.36 6.37
CA LYS A 110 -17.31 -2.77 6.10
C LYS A 110 -16.41 -3.77 5.37
N VAL A 111 -15.72 -3.30 4.35
CA VAL A 111 -14.61 -4.01 3.72
C VAL A 111 -13.32 -3.68 4.47
N TRP A 112 -12.50 -4.69 4.71
CA TRP A 112 -11.16 -4.56 5.26
C TRP A 112 -10.14 -4.72 4.15
N GLU A 113 -8.97 -4.16 4.35
CA GLU A 113 -7.87 -4.30 3.40
C GLU A 113 -6.56 -4.43 4.15
N LEU A 114 -5.72 -5.35 3.69
CA LEU A 114 -4.30 -5.40 4.01
C LEU A 114 -3.57 -4.56 2.97
N VAL A 115 -2.73 -3.64 3.43
CA VAL A 115 -1.84 -2.82 2.60
C VAL A 115 -0.43 -2.99 3.15
N VAL A 116 0.50 -3.42 2.31
CA VAL A 116 1.89 -3.71 2.67
C VAL A 116 2.82 -3.09 1.64
N CYS A 117 3.85 -2.39 2.09
CA CYS A 117 4.92 -1.91 1.24
C CYS A 117 6.28 -1.97 1.96
N ASP A 118 7.37 -1.81 1.23
CA ASP A 118 8.66 -1.46 1.81
C ASP A 118 8.80 0.07 1.96
N ASP A 119 9.96 0.53 2.41
CA ASP A 119 10.27 1.96 2.58
C ASP A 119 10.45 2.69 1.24
N SER A 120 10.90 2.01 0.20
CA SER A 120 11.13 2.60 -1.13
C SER A 120 9.92 2.54 -2.07
N LEU A 121 8.85 1.86 -1.65
CA LEU A 121 7.69 1.47 -2.48
C LEU A 121 8.05 0.55 -3.66
N SER A 122 9.22 -0.10 -3.63
CA SER A 122 9.58 -1.16 -4.58
C SER A 122 8.69 -2.38 -4.44
N LEU A 123 8.19 -2.66 -3.23
CA LEU A 123 7.21 -3.69 -2.95
C LEU A 123 5.89 -3.02 -2.59
N GLN A 124 4.81 -3.41 -3.27
CA GLN A 124 3.47 -2.91 -3.02
C GLN A 124 2.48 -4.06 -3.12
N PHE A 125 1.76 -4.31 -2.04
CA PHE A 125 0.77 -5.37 -1.96
C PHE A 125 -0.51 -4.88 -1.29
N THR A 126 -1.66 -5.16 -1.90
CA THR A 126 -2.96 -4.98 -1.26
C THR A 126 -3.85 -6.21 -1.40
N LYS A 127 -4.72 -6.42 -0.42
CA LYS A 127 -5.71 -7.50 -0.44
C LYS A 127 -6.96 -7.16 0.34
N TYR A 128 -8.14 -7.35 -0.25
CA TYR A 128 -9.42 -7.07 0.40
C TYR A 128 -9.93 -8.28 1.20
N PHE A 129 -10.59 -8.00 2.31
CA PHE A 129 -11.15 -8.99 3.23
C PHE A 129 -12.57 -8.61 3.67
N PRO A 130 -13.48 -9.59 3.78
CA PRO A 130 -14.76 -9.36 4.41
C PRO A 130 -14.62 -9.25 5.94
N ASN A 131 -15.50 -8.48 6.57
CA ASN A 131 -15.43 -8.19 8.02
C ASN A 131 -15.43 -9.42 8.95
N ASN A 132 -15.94 -10.57 8.50
CA ASN A 132 -16.06 -11.78 9.33
C ASN A 132 -14.79 -12.64 9.41
N VAL A 133 -13.75 -12.33 8.62
CA VAL A 133 -12.51 -13.13 8.59
C VAL A 133 -11.31 -12.41 9.22
N ILE A 134 -11.54 -11.29 9.90
CA ILE A 134 -10.47 -10.45 10.45
C ILE A 134 -9.96 -11.05 11.76
N ASN A 135 -8.81 -11.72 11.68
CA ASN A 135 -8.12 -12.31 12.82
C ASN A 135 -6.63 -12.53 12.49
N SER A 136 -5.86 -12.99 13.47
CA SER A 136 -4.41 -13.18 13.32
C SER A 136 -4.02 -14.31 12.36
N ILE A 137 -4.86 -15.34 12.20
CA ILE A 137 -4.59 -16.48 11.31
C ILE A 137 -4.70 -15.99 9.87
N THR A 138 -5.81 -15.33 9.53
CA THR A 138 -6.02 -14.74 8.20
C THR A 138 -4.92 -13.77 7.81
N LEU A 139 -4.50 -12.90 8.75
CA LEU A 139 -3.42 -11.96 8.50
C LEU A 139 -2.07 -12.67 8.27
N LYS A 140 -1.75 -13.68 9.08
CA LYS A 140 -0.53 -14.48 8.92
C LYS A 140 -0.50 -15.16 7.55
N ASP A 141 -1.58 -15.83 7.17
CA ASP A 141 -1.67 -16.53 5.89
C ASP A 141 -1.53 -15.54 4.72
N ALA A 142 -2.08 -14.34 4.85
CA ALA A 142 -1.91 -13.28 3.86
C ALA A 142 -0.46 -12.75 3.79
N ILE A 143 0.24 -12.59 4.93
CA ILE A 143 1.65 -12.19 4.94
C ILE A 143 2.52 -13.23 4.24
N VAL A 144 2.26 -14.52 4.48
CA VAL A 144 2.98 -15.61 3.82
C VAL A 144 2.70 -15.61 2.31
N SER A 145 1.45 -15.36 1.88
CA SER A 145 1.15 -15.31 0.44
C SER A 145 1.88 -14.19 -0.27
N ILE A 146 2.18 -13.05 0.37
CA ILE A 146 3.00 -11.98 -0.24
C ILE A 146 4.37 -12.52 -0.64
N SER A 147 5.02 -13.26 0.27
CA SER A 147 6.32 -13.88 0.03
C SER A 147 6.26 -14.89 -1.12
N GLU A 148 5.21 -15.71 -1.17
CA GLU A 148 4.99 -16.69 -2.24
C GLU A 148 4.67 -16.06 -3.61
N ASP A 149 3.83 -15.03 -3.63
CA ASP A 149 3.33 -14.38 -4.86
C ASP A 149 4.40 -13.48 -5.51
N LEU A 150 5.17 -12.76 -4.68
CA LEU A 150 6.23 -11.84 -5.15
C LEU A 150 7.61 -12.49 -5.22
N GLY A 151 7.79 -13.68 -4.62
CA GLY A 151 9.10 -14.35 -4.56
C GLY A 151 10.12 -13.63 -3.69
N VAL A 152 9.64 -12.86 -2.70
CA VAL A 152 10.47 -12.14 -1.72
C VAL A 152 10.56 -12.95 -0.42
N PRO A 153 11.68 -12.93 0.32
CA PRO A 153 11.74 -13.53 1.64
C PRO A 153 10.78 -12.84 2.63
N LEU A 154 10.42 -13.53 3.71
CA LEU A 154 9.74 -12.89 4.83
C LEU A 154 10.67 -11.83 5.46
N PRO A 155 10.16 -10.64 5.81
CA PRO A 155 10.98 -9.58 6.37
C PRO A 155 11.42 -9.95 7.79
N GLU A 156 12.53 -9.39 8.24
CA GLU A 156 12.95 -9.53 9.64
C GLU A 156 11.98 -8.83 10.60
N ARG A 157 11.34 -7.75 10.12
CA ARG A 157 10.50 -6.86 10.92
C ARG A 157 9.37 -6.26 10.11
N ILE A 158 8.25 -6.01 10.78
CA ILE A 158 7.08 -5.32 10.22
C ILE A 158 6.75 -4.12 11.09
N ARG A 159 6.76 -2.91 10.51
CA ARG A 159 6.26 -1.69 11.14
C ARG A 159 4.76 -1.53 10.93
N PHE A 160 4.05 -1.01 11.92
CA PHE A 160 2.64 -0.66 11.81
C PHE A 160 2.27 0.46 12.78
N PHE A 161 1.32 1.32 12.40
CA PHE A 161 0.96 2.51 13.18
C PHE A 161 -0.40 2.41 13.90
N ARG A 162 -1.26 1.45 13.54
CA ARG A 162 -2.60 1.29 14.13
C ARG A 162 -2.54 0.57 15.48
N SER A 163 -2.69 1.32 16.57
CA SER A 163 -2.76 0.75 17.94
C SER A 163 -3.87 -0.29 18.10
N GLN A 164 -5.04 -0.06 17.48
CA GLN A 164 -6.20 -0.97 17.53
C GLN A 164 -5.89 -2.36 16.95
N MET A 165 -4.91 -2.47 16.04
CA MET A 165 -4.55 -3.71 15.36
C MET A 165 -3.36 -4.42 15.99
N GLN A 166 -2.76 -3.83 17.03
CA GLN A 166 -1.53 -4.33 17.66
C GLN A 166 -1.62 -5.81 18.06
N THR A 167 -2.71 -6.24 18.69
CA THR A 167 -2.87 -7.63 19.14
C THR A 167 -2.90 -8.61 17.97
N ILE A 168 -3.65 -8.28 16.90
CA ILE A 168 -3.79 -9.14 15.72
C ILE A 168 -2.47 -9.24 14.96
N ILE A 169 -1.83 -8.10 14.68
CA ILE A 169 -0.56 -8.01 13.96
C ILE A 169 0.56 -8.71 14.74
N THR A 170 0.68 -8.42 16.04
CA THR A 170 1.72 -9.02 16.91
C THR A 170 1.59 -10.53 16.95
N LYS A 171 0.36 -11.06 17.06
CA LYS A 171 0.15 -12.51 17.10
C LYS A 171 0.48 -13.16 15.75
N ALA A 172 0.05 -12.57 14.63
CA ALA A 172 0.37 -13.05 13.30
C ALA A 172 1.89 -13.11 13.07
N CYS A 173 2.61 -12.01 13.33
CA CYS A 173 4.06 -11.93 13.15
C CYS A 173 4.84 -12.95 13.99
N LYS A 174 4.46 -13.13 15.26
CA LYS A 174 5.11 -14.09 16.16
C LYS A 174 5.02 -15.54 15.69
N GLU A 175 3.91 -15.94 15.06
CA GLU A 175 3.74 -17.31 14.56
C GLU A 175 4.68 -17.65 13.39
N ILE A 176 5.14 -16.63 12.65
CA ILE A 176 6.04 -16.76 11.49
C ILE A 176 7.44 -16.17 11.73
N GLY A 177 7.77 -15.85 12.99
CA GLY A 177 9.12 -15.41 13.37
C GLY A 177 9.50 -13.98 12.99
N ILE A 178 8.54 -13.14 12.57
CA ILE A 178 8.77 -11.74 12.21
C ILE A 178 8.68 -10.85 13.45
N LYS A 179 9.54 -9.83 13.58
CA LYS A 179 9.49 -8.87 14.67
C LYS A 179 8.44 -7.76 14.42
N PRO A 180 7.34 -7.69 15.19
CA PRO A 180 6.37 -6.59 15.06
C PRO A 180 6.90 -5.31 15.75
N ILE A 181 6.85 -4.17 15.04
CA ILE A 181 7.31 -2.87 15.52
C ILE A 181 6.16 -1.85 15.44
N PRO A 182 5.48 -1.53 16.54
CA PRO A 182 4.55 -0.40 16.57
C PRO A 182 5.33 0.90 16.34
N SER A 183 5.10 1.59 15.23
CA SER A 183 5.76 2.86 14.92
C SER A 183 4.88 3.74 14.04
N LYS A 184 4.94 5.05 14.25
CA LYS A 184 4.33 6.04 13.36
C LYS A 184 5.20 6.36 12.15
N ARG A 185 6.46 5.90 12.14
CA ARG A 185 7.40 6.01 11.02
C ARG A 185 7.08 4.94 9.97
N CYS A 186 5.86 4.97 9.47
CA CYS A 186 5.42 4.19 8.32
C CYS A 186 5.19 5.16 7.15
N ILE A 187 6.22 5.94 6.78
CA ILE A 187 6.04 7.14 5.95
C ILE A 187 5.54 6.75 4.55
N SER A 188 6.15 5.75 3.95
CA SER A 188 5.83 5.26 2.60
C SER A 188 4.42 4.69 2.55
N LEU A 189 4.05 3.90 3.57
CA LEU A 189 2.69 3.39 3.71
C LEU A 189 1.66 4.50 3.94
N LEU A 190 1.97 5.52 4.74
CA LEU A 190 1.05 6.63 5.01
C LEU A 190 0.79 7.45 3.74
N LEU A 191 1.85 7.77 2.99
CA LEU A 191 1.74 8.48 1.71
C LEU A 191 0.94 7.66 0.69
N TRP A 192 1.22 6.35 0.62
CA TRP A 192 0.50 5.47 -0.30
C TRP A 192 -0.97 5.31 0.08
N LEU A 193 -1.31 5.25 1.38
CA LEU A 193 -2.71 5.22 1.83
C LEU A 193 -3.46 6.52 1.52
N GLU A 194 -2.79 7.67 1.54
CA GLU A 194 -3.35 8.96 1.15
C GLU A 194 -3.62 9.01 -0.36
N GLU A 195 -2.64 8.63 -1.18
CA GLU A 195 -2.80 8.53 -2.63
C GLU A 195 -3.90 7.53 -3.00
N ARG A 196 -3.91 6.32 -2.43
CA ARG A 196 -4.98 5.32 -2.60
C ARG A 196 -6.34 5.81 -2.15
N TYR A 197 -6.43 6.72 -1.18
CA TYR A 197 -7.71 7.29 -0.79
C TYR A 197 -8.34 8.05 -1.94
N ASP A 198 -7.54 8.90 -2.59
CA ASP A 198 -7.99 9.71 -3.71
C ASP A 198 -8.12 8.88 -4.98
N THR A 199 -7.16 8.01 -5.29
CA THR A 199 -7.11 7.26 -6.53
C THR A 199 -7.94 5.98 -6.48
N VAL A 200 -8.01 5.23 -5.39
CA VAL A 200 -8.71 3.93 -5.36
C VAL A 200 -10.05 4.03 -4.64
N TYR A 201 -10.04 4.47 -3.38
CA TYR A 201 -11.22 4.33 -2.52
C TYR A 201 -12.36 5.25 -2.94
N THR A 202 -12.11 6.49 -3.36
CA THR A 202 -13.18 7.40 -3.80
C THR A 202 -13.88 6.95 -5.08
N ARG A 203 -13.19 6.20 -5.94
CA ARG A 203 -13.71 5.60 -7.18
C ARG A 203 -14.41 4.27 -6.96
N HIS A 204 -14.18 3.62 -5.81
CA HIS A 204 -14.76 2.31 -5.50
C HIS A 204 -16.32 2.38 -5.41
N PRO A 205 -17.07 1.43 -6.01
CA PRO A 205 -18.54 1.48 -6.06
C PRO A 205 -19.22 1.47 -4.67
N GLY A 206 -18.60 0.80 -3.70
CA GLY A 206 -19.04 0.77 -2.30
C GLY A 206 -18.61 1.97 -1.44
N PHE A 207 -18.01 3.02 -1.99
CA PHE A 207 -17.45 4.13 -1.22
C PHE A 207 -18.53 4.94 -0.48
N GLN A 208 -18.25 5.26 0.77
CA GLN A 208 -19.11 6.07 1.62
C GLN A 208 -18.72 7.55 1.54
N LYS A 209 -19.47 8.35 0.78
CA LYS A 209 -19.29 9.80 0.70
C LYS A 209 -19.39 10.44 2.09
N GLY A 210 -18.39 11.26 2.45
CA GLY A 210 -18.31 11.90 3.77
C GLY A 210 -17.69 11.02 4.87
N ALA A 211 -17.05 9.91 4.51
CA ALA A 211 -16.24 9.14 5.45
C ALA A 211 -15.11 9.99 6.06
N LYS A 212 -14.68 9.61 7.27
CA LYS A 212 -13.54 10.25 7.94
C LYS A 212 -12.24 9.93 7.19
N PRO A 213 -11.24 10.83 7.20
CA PRO A 213 -9.90 10.54 6.70
C PRO A 213 -9.32 9.27 7.33
N LEU A 214 -8.57 8.48 6.55
CA LEU A 214 -7.99 7.21 7.01
C LEU A 214 -6.99 7.38 8.16
N LEU A 215 -6.31 8.52 8.18
CA LEU A 215 -5.16 8.83 9.04
C LEU A 215 -5.49 9.89 10.09
N ALA A 216 -6.75 10.01 10.51
CA ALA A 216 -7.14 10.96 11.54
C ALA A 216 -6.25 10.81 12.80
N LEU A 217 -5.68 11.92 13.27
CA LEU A 217 -4.82 11.94 14.45
C LEU A 217 -5.61 11.44 15.67
N ASP A 218 -5.14 10.34 16.28
CA ASP A 218 -5.81 9.69 17.42
C ASP A 218 -5.85 10.57 18.69
N ASN A 219 -5.07 11.65 18.76
CA ASN A 219 -5.11 12.57 19.90
C ASN A 219 -4.88 14.03 19.46
N PRO A 220 -5.90 14.90 19.57
CA PRO A 220 -5.75 16.32 19.24
C PRO A 220 -5.09 17.12 20.37
N PHE A 221 -4.84 16.52 21.55
CA PHE A 221 -4.34 17.25 22.72
C PHE A 221 -2.85 16.98 22.97
N PRO A 222 -2.04 18.04 23.11
CA PRO A 222 -0.67 17.92 23.60
C PRO A 222 -0.66 17.20 24.96
N MET A 223 0.17 16.18 25.09
CA MET A 223 0.47 15.57 26.39
C MET A 223 1.77 16.14 26.93
N GLU A 224 1.89 16.24 28.26
CA GLU A 224 3.17 16.59 28.88
C GLU A 224 4.24 15.57 28.50
N LEU A 225 5.43 16.08 28.18
CA LEU A 225 6.58 15.25 27.87
C LEU A 225 7.06 14.57 29.17
N PRO A 226 7.26 13.25 29.21
CA PRO A 226 7.87 12.59 30.36
C PRO A 226 9.21 13.21 30.80
N ASP A 227 9.49 13.26 32.11
CA ASP A 227 10.73 13.85 32.67
C ASP A 227 12.02 13.22 32.12
N ASN A 228 11.97 11.95 31.71
CA ASN A 228 13.09 11.26 31.09
C ASN A 228 13.38 11.71 29.65
N LEU A 229 12.46 12.45 29.02
CA LEU A 229 12.61 13.02 27.69
C LEU A 229 13.04 14.49 27.70
N PHE A 230 13.16 15.11 28.86
CA PHE A 230 13.72 16.46 28.97
C PHE A 230 15.25 16.42 28.87
N GLY A 231 15.79 17.11 27.87
CA GLY A 231 17.20 17.45 27.79
C GLY A 231 17.58 18.57 28.76
N GLU A 232 18.86 18.61 29.12
CA GLU A 232 19.40 19.58 30.09
C GLU A 232 19.62 20.96 29.48
N LYS A 233 20.05 21.00 28.21
CA LYS A 233 20.29 22.24 27.47
C LYS A 233 19.75 22.12 26.06
N TRP A 234 19.21 23.23 25.58
CA TRP A 234 18.53 23.33 24.29
C TRP A 234 19.10 24.50 23.51
N ALA A 235 19.34 24.31 22.22
CA ALA A 235 19.77 25.37 21.32
C ALA A 235 19.08 25.23 19.97
N PHE A 236 18.59 26.34 19.43
CA PHE A 236 18.22 26.39 18.01
C PHE A 236 19.49 26.44 17.18
N VAL A 237 19.60 25.52 16.23
CA VAL A 237 20.77 25.38 15.36
C VAL A 237 20.32 25.41 13.91
N GLN A 238 21.26 25.67 13.02
CA GLN A 238 21.06 25.51 11.58
C GLN A 238 22.28 24.82 11.01
N LEU A 239 22.06 23.76 10.24
CA LEU A 239 23.13 23.02 9.56
C LEU A 239 22.87 23.05 8.05
N PRO A 240 23.89 23.21 7.20
CA PRO A 240 23.70 23.05 5.76
C PRO A 240 23.23 21.61 5.47
N TYR A 241 22.35 21.44 4.48
CA TYR A 241 21.78 20.13 4.14
C TYR A 241 22.86 19.09 3.82
N SER A 242 23.96 19.50 3.20
CA SER A 242 25.14 18.65 3.00
C SER A 242 25.67 18.02 4.29
N ALA A 243 25.78 18.79 5.38
CA ALA A 243 26.23 18.27 6.68
C ALA A 243 25.18 17.34 7.31
N VAL A 244 23.89 17.66 7.17
CA VAL A 244 22.81 16.76 7.63
C VAL A 244 22.86 15.42 6.90
N ARG A 245 23.10 15.44 5.59
CA ARG A 245 23.22 14.25 4.75
C ARG A 245 24.44 13.40 5.13
N GLU A 246 25.58 14.04 5.40
CA GLU A 246 26.79 13.36 5.86
C GLU A 246 26.57 12.64 7.19
N GLU A 247 25.92 13.30 8.16
CA GLU A 247 25.55 12.68 9.43
C GLU A 247 24.60 11.50 9.24
N ILE A 248 23.59 11.63 8.37
CA ILE A 248 22.66 10.53 8.04
C ILE A 248 23.42 9.35 7.42
N ALA A 249 24.30 9.59 6.45
CA ALA A 249 25.11 8.53 5.84
C ALA A 249 26.03 7.85 6.87
N SER A 250 26.50 8.59 7.87
CA SER A 250 27.29 8.03 8.96
C SER A 250 26.47 7.06 9.84
N LEU A 251 25.14 7.21 9.94
CA LEU A 251 24.26 6.29 10.69
C LEU A 251 24.17 4.91 10.05
N GLU A 252 24.36 4.79 8.74
CA GLU A 252 24.41 3.48 8.06
C GLU A 252 25.65 2.69 8.44
N THR A 253 26.73 3.40 8.82
CA THR A 253 28.04 2.81 9.17
C THR A 253 28.25 2.71 10.68
N SER A 254 27.65 3.61 11.44
CA SER A 254 27.77 3.72 12.89
C SER A 254 26.46 3.32 13.56
N PHE A 255 26.50 2.37 14.49
CA PHE A 255 25.33 1.82 15.20
C PHE A 255 24.67 2.84 16.17
N PHE A 256 24.37 4.04 15.69
CA PHE A 256 23.68 5.09 16.44
C PHE A 256 22.17 5.08 16.17
N PHE A 257 21.41 5.57 17.15
CA PHE A 257 19.97 5.73 17.02
C PHE A 257 19.63 6.89 16.07
N GLY A 258 18.83 6.62 15.05
CA GLY A 258 18.35 7.62 14.11
C GLY A 258 17.60 6.97 12.95
N ALA A 259 16.85 7.78 12.21
CA ALA A 259 16.28 7.38 10.93
C ALA A 259 16.40 8.55 9.96
N SER A 260 16.67 8.24 8.69
CA SER A 260 16.59 9.20 7.61
C SER A 260 15.14 9.41 7.19
N LEU A 261 14.92 10.50 6.45
CA LEU A 261 13.68 10.73 5.72
C LEU A 261 14.05 10.77 4.24
N ASP A 262 13.44 9.88 3.46
CA ASP A 262 13.60 9.90 2.01
C ASP A 262 12.89 11.15 1.45
N LEU A 263 13.67 12.16 1.11
CA LEU A 263 13.17 13.41 0.55
C LEU A 263 12.73 13.26 -0.90
N ASP A 264 13.30 12.31 -1.64
CA ASP A 264 12.96 12.05 -3.03
C ASP A 264 11.56 11.42 -3.11
N LEU A 265 11.23 10.53 -2.16
CA LEU A 265 9.87 10.00 -1.95
C LEU A 265 8.84 11.12 -1.72
N LEU A 266 9.26 12.17 -1.00
CA LEU A 266 8.42 13.34 -0.71
C LEU A 266 8.45 14.39 -1.82
N GLY A 267 9.19 14.17 -2.92
CA GLY A 267 9.35 15.15 -4.00
C GLY A 267 9.99 16.46 -3.54
N ILE A 268 10.81 16.42 -2.48
CA ILE A 268 11.45 17.58 -1.89
C ILE A 268 12.89 17.67 -2.40
N GLU A 269 13.12 18.57 -3.35
CA GLU A 269 14.45 18.93 -3.80
C GLU A 269 15.04 20.03 -2.89
N ILE A 270 16.18 19.75 -2.26
CA ILE A 270 16.91 20.71 -1.40
C ILE A 270 18.36 20.83 -1.86
N ASP A 271 18.81 22.08 -2.05
CA ASP A 271 20.21 22.39 -2.34
C ASP A 271 21.12 22.13 -1.13
N ASP A 272 22.33 21.64 -1.36
CA ASP A 272 23.29 21.26 -0.33
C ASP A 272 23.69 22.38 0.64
N LYS A 273 23.58 23.65 0.22
CA LYS A 273 23.87 24.82 1.05
C LYS A 273 22.65 25.33 1.81
N THR A 274 21.47 24.76 1.56
CA THR A 274 20.24 25.12 2.25
C THR A 274 20.42 24.87 3.75
N MET A 275 20.20 25.91 4.55
CA MET A 275 20.31 25.81 6.01
C MET A 275 19.05 25.16 6.57
N ILE A 276 19.19 23.95 7.12
CA ILE A 276 18.13 23.20 7.79
C ILE A 276 18.06 23.65 9.24
N PRO A 277 16.97 24.30 9.69
CA PRO A 277 16.79 24.65 11.09
C PRO A 277 16.48 23.40 11.91
N GLY A 278 17.05 23.33 13.11
CA GLY A 278 16.87 22.22 14.02
C GLY A 278 17.00 22.64 15.48
N LEU A 279 16.82 21.65 16.35
CA LEU A 279 16.90 21.80 17.80
C LEU A 279 17.96 20.84 18.32
N ALA A 280 19.07 21.39 18.82
CA ALA A 280 20.11 20.60 19.48
C ALA A 280 19.76 20.45 20.95
N VAL A 281 19.76 19.21 21.43
CA VAL A 281 19.45 18.86 22.82
C VAL A 281 20.68 18.19 23.42
N ALA A 282 21.28 18.86 24.41
CA ALA A 282 22.37 18.26 25.18
C ALA A 282 21.82 17.68 26.49
N SER A 283 22.26 16.49 26.82
CA SER A 283 21.82 15.74 28.00
C SER A 283 22.95 14.82 28.44
N SER A 284 23.14 14.61 29.73
CA SER A 284 23.98 13.52 30.23
C SER A 284 23.41 12.12 29.91
N ARG A 285 22.18 12.07 29.40
CA ARG A 285 21.43 10.88 28.99
C ARG A 285 21.10 10.92 27.48
N ASP A 286 22.01 11.49 26.69
CA ASP A 286 21.85 11.68 25.25
C ASP A 286 21.53 10.38 24.49
N GLU A 287 22.24 9.29 24.77
CA GLU A 287 22.02 8.00 24.08
C GLU A 287 20.63 7.38 24.38
N PRO A 288 20.19 7.22 25.65
CA PRO A 288 18.80 6.82 25.95
C PRO A 288 17.74 7.77 25.38
N LEU A 289 18.03 9.07 25.36
CA LEU A 289 17.12 10.08 24.82
C LEU A 289 16.98 9.94 23.30
N ALA A 290 18.10 9.78 22.58
CA ALA A 290 18.13 9.55 21.14
C ALA A 290 17.40 8.24 20.78
N GLY A 291 17.59 7.18 21.57
CA GLY A 291 16.87 5.93 21.42
C GLY A 291 15.36 6.10 21.53
N LEU A 292 14.87 6.83 22.53
CA LEU A 292 13.43 7.03 22.72
C LEU A 292 12.81 7.92 21.63
N LEU A 293 13.54 8.92 21.13
CA LEU A 293 13.11 9.78 20.03
C LEU A 293 13.14 9.06 18.66
N SER A 294 13.83 7.93 18.57
CA SER A 294 14.01 7.17 17.32
C SER A 294 12.98 6.05 17.09
N LEU A 295 12.08 5.79 18.05
CA LEU A 295 11.04 4.76 17.99
C LEU A 295 9.77 5.21 17.23
#